data_AF-A0AAV0QYD8-F1
#
_entry.id   AF-A0AAV0QYD8-F1
#
_cell.length_a   1.000
_cell.length_b   1.000
_cell.length_c   1.000
_cell.angle_alpha   90.00
_cell.angle_beta   90.00
_cell.angle_gamma   90.00
#
_symmetry.space_group_name_H-M   'P 1'
#
loop_
_entity.id
_entity.type
_entity.pdbx_description
1 polymer ?
#
loop_
_entity_poly.entity_id
_entity_poly.type
_entity_poly.pdbx_seq_one_letter_code
_entity_poly.pdbx_strand_id
1 'polypeptide(L)'
;MVTCLFGNGISSDFFQVISNMRVMMTEDTNNAVSSSFLLDDDSSIPFTVDDISKSMQQVEVAEIEPPPLIRENSGFSFLQRTD
;
A
#
# COMPACT_ATOMS: atom_id res chain seq x y z
N MET A 1 -26.47 -31.05 11.70
CA MET A 1 -26.43 -29.83 12.54
C MET A 1 -25.77 -28.68 11.77
N VAL A 2 -26.35 -28.24 10.64
CA VAL A 2 -26.19 -26.89 10.05
C VAL A 2 -27.43 -26.64 9.17
N THR A 3 -28.59 -26.81 9.78
CA THR A 3 -29.84 -26.30 9.21
C THR A 3 -30.45 -25.48 10.33
N CYS A 4 -30.92 -24.28 9.99
CA CYS A 4 -31.48 -23.25 10.87
C CYS A 4 -30.47 -22.29 11.51
N LEU A 5 -30.00 -21.32 10.71
CA LEU A 5 -29.97 -19.91 11.08
C LEU A 5 -30.25 -19.07 9.81
N PHE A 6 -31.32 -19.39 9.07
CA PHE A 6 -31.86 -18.47 8.08
C PHE A 6 -32.61 -17.37 8.83
N GLY A 7 -31.85 -16.41 9.35
CA GLY A 7 -32.36 -15.06 9.53
C GLY A 7 -32.78 -14.54 8.16
N ASN A 8 -34.04 -14.16 8.04
CA ASN A 8 -34.61 -13.49 6.87
C ASN A 8 -33.67 -12.36 6.42
N GLY A 9 -33.01 -12.49 5.25
CA GLY A 9 -32.14 -11.41 4.77
C GLY A 9 -31.24 -11.71 3.57
N ILE A 10 -31.05 -12.98 3.19
CA ILE A 10 -30.20 -13.28 2.03
C ILE A 10 -31.10 -13.54 0.81
N SER A 11 -31.22 -12.52 -0.07
CA SER A 11 -31.90 -12.64 -1.36
C SER A 11 -31.21 -13.71 -2.22
N SER A 12 -31.98 -14.44 -3.04
CA SER A 12 -31.46 -15.41 -4.02
C SER A 12 -30.38 -14.82 -4.93
N ASP A 13 -30.41 -13.51 -5.14
CA ASP A 13 -29.45 -12.79 -5.97
C ASP A 13 -28.07 -12.70 -5.29
N PHE A 14 -28.02 -12.56 -3.97
CA PHE A 14 -26.77 -12.58 -3.22
C PHE A 14 -26.10 -13.96 -3.31
N PHE A 15 -26.87 -15.03 -3.21
CA PHE A 15 -26.35 -16.40 -3.39
C PHE A 15 -25.77 -16.61 -4.79
N GLN A 16 -26.41 -16.08 -5.83
CA GLN A 16 -25.90 -16.15 -7.20
C GLN A 16 -24.60 -15.36 -7.37
N VAL A 17 -24.52 -14.13 -6.85
CA VAL A 17 -23.29 -13.31 -6.91
C VAL A 17 -22.13 -14.02 -6.20
N ILE A 18 -22.37 -14.58 -5.00
CA ILE A 18 -21.34 -15.32 -4.25
C ILE A 18 -20.96 -16.63 -4.96
N SER A 19 -21.92 -17.34 -5.56
CA SER A 19 -21.64 -18.55 -6.34
C SER A 19 -20.77 -18.22 -7.55
N ASN A 20 -21.06 -17.14 -8.26
CA ASN A 20 -20.28 -16.70 -9.42
C ASN A 20 -18.86 -16.27 -9.00
N MET A 21 -18.72 -15.51 -7.91
CA MET A 21 -17.40 -15.14 -7.36
C MET A 21 -16.58 -16.38 -6.98
N ARG A 22 -17.21 -17.39 -6.36
CA ARG A 22 -16.54 -18.66 -6.03
C ARG A 22 -16.04 -19.37 -7.27
N VAL A 23 -16.88 -19.50 -8.30
CA VAL A 23 -16.52 -20.18 -9.56
C VAL A 23 -15.31 -19.50 -10.20
N MET A 24 -15.36 -18.17 -10.37
CA MET A 24 -14.25 -17.40 -10.95
C MET A 24 -12.94 -17.52 -10.14
N MET A 25 -13.02 -17.55 -8.80
CA MET A 25 -11.83 -17.71 -7.94
C MET A 25 -11.20 -19.11 -7.99
N THR A 26 -11.98 -20.13 -8.36
CA THR A 26 -11.51 -21.52 -8.45
C THR A 26 -11.02 -21.93 -9.84
N GLU A 27 -11.41 -21.21 -10.90
CA GLU A 27 -10.99 -21.52 -12.27
C GLU A 27 -9.51 -21.14 -12.55
N ASP A 28 -8.97 -20.15 -11.85
CA ASP A 28 -7.57 -19.71 -11.98
C ASP A 28 -6.57 -20.49 -11.10
N THR A 29 -7.04 -21.30 -10.14
CA THR A 29 -6.21 -21.90 -9.07
C THR A 29 -6.07 -23.43 -9.17
N ASN A 30 -5.57 -23.93 -10.30
CA ASN A 30 -5.26 -25.35 -10.49
C ASN A 30 -3.88 -25.79 -9.94
N ASN A 31 -3.19 -24.96 -9.16
CA ASN A 31 -1.89 -25.31 -8.58
C ASN A 31 -1.83 -24.97 -7.09
N ALA A 32 -1.84 -26.04 -6.29
CA ALA A 32 -1.38 -26.13 -4.91
C ALA A 32 -1.83 -25.04 -3.91
N VAL A 33 -2.85 -25.39 -3.12
CA VAL A 33 -2.96 -25.15 -1.67
C VAL A 33 -1.97 -24.11 -1.10
N SER A 34 -2.26 -22.83 -1.31
CA SER A 34 -1.93 -21.80 -0.34
C SER A 34 -3.26 -21.22 0.13
N SER A 35 -3.45 -21.16 1.44
CA SER A 35 -4.65 -20.67 2.10
C SER A 35 -4.84 -19.16 1.90
N SER A 36 -5.15 -18.75 0.67
CA SER A 36 -5.10 -17.37 0.15
C SER A 36 -6.15 -16.39 0.71
N PHE A 37 -6.75 -16.68 1.86
CA PHE A 37 -7.54 -15.70 2.61
C PHE A 37 -6.66 -14.78 3.46
N LEU A 38 -5.54 -15.32 3.96
CA LEU A 38 -4.55 -14.56 4.71
C LEU A 38 -3.45 -14.16 3.73
N LEU A 39 -3.15 -12.86 3.68
CA LEU A 39 -1.98 -12.37 2.95
C LEU A 39 -0.73 -12.76 3.73
N ASP A 40 0.32 -13.23 3.05
CA ASP A 40 1.60 -13.50 3.69
C ASP A 40 2.25 -12.18 4.15
N ASP A 41 2.92 -12.17 5.30
CA ASP A 41 3.54 -10.97 5.89
C ASP A 41 4.61 -10.32 4.98
N ASP A 42 5.15 -11.09 4.04
CA ASP A 42 6.13 -10.63 3.06
C ASP A 42 5.50 -10.02 1.79
N SER A 43 4.17 -9.99 1.69
CA SER A 43 3.43 -9.42 0.54
C SER A 43 3.46 -7.89 0.48
N SER A 44 4.41 -7.26 1.15
CA SER A 44 4.64 -5.83 1.03
C SER A 44 4.99 -5.48 -0.41
N ILE A 45 4.47 -4.35 -0.90
CA ILE A 45 4.88 -3.80 -2.19
C ILE A 45 6.19 -3.04 -1.94
N PRO A 46 7.35 -3.50 -2.44
CA PRO A 46 8.60 -2.79 -2.23
C PRO A 46 8.57 -1.46 -2.99
N PHE A 47 8.93 -0.37 -2.32
CA PHE A 47 9.12 0.91 -2.99
C PHE A 47 10.48 0.91 -3.69
N THR A 48 10.53 1.43 -4.92
CA THR A 48 11.79 1.68 -5.61
C THR A 48 12.31 3.09 -5.34
N VAL A 49 13.60 3.31 -5.60
CA VAL A 49 14.18 4.66 -5.57
C VAL A 49 13.51 5.56 -6.63
N ASP A 50 13.10 4.98 -7.75
CA ASP A 50 12.37 5.69 -8.80
C ASP A 50 10.98 6.14 -8.34
N ASP A 51 10.27 5.32 -7.55
CA ASP A 51 8.95 5.68 -6.99
C ASP A 51 9.08 6.86 -6.02
N ILE A 52 10.14 6.86 -5.19
CA ILE A 52 10.47 7.99 -4.32
C ILE A 52 10.76 9.23 -5.17
N SER A 53 11.64 9.11 -6.16
CA SER A 53 12.05 10.24 -6.99
C SER A 53 10.87 10.87 -7.76
N LYS A 54 9.91 10.06 -8.21
CA LYS A 54 8.70 10.55 -8.91
C LYS A 54 7.71 11.24 -7.99
N SER A 55 7.66 10.86 -6.71
CA SER A 55 6.75 11.45 -5.72
C SER A 55 7.30 12.71 -5.07
N MET A 56 8.60 12.95 -5.12
CA MET A 56 9.24 14.12 -4.52
C MET A 56 9.03 15.37 -5.38
N GLN A 57 8.70 16.49 -4.74
CA GLN A 57 8.76 17.79 -5.42
C GLN A 57 10.22 18.15 -5.69
N GLN A 58 10.51 18.58 -6.91
CA GLN A 58 11.82 19.06 -7.28
C GLN A 58 12.02 20.44 -6.63
N VAL A 59 12.70 20.47 -5.49
CA VAL A 59 13.04 21.71 -4.79
C VAL A 59 14.51 22.01 -5.04
N GLU A 60 14.79 23.21 -5.53
CA GLU A 60 16.15 23.70 -5.67
C GLU A 60 16.69 24.05 -4.28
N VAL A 61 17.51 23.17 -3.71
CA VAL A 61 18.07 23.33 -2.35
C VAL A 61 18.85 24.64 -2.21
N ALA A 62 19.39 25.17 -3.30
CA ALA A 62 20.06 26.47 -3.31
C ALA A 62 19.11 27.62 -2.93
N GLU A 63 17.84 27.58 -3.30
CA GLU A 63 16.88 28.67 -3.08
C GLU A 63 16.21 28.63 -1.70
N ILE A 64 16.42 27.56 -0.92
CA ILE A 64 15.83 27.42 0.41
C ILE A 64 16.74 28.08 1.45
N GLU A 65 16.25 29.11 2.13
CA GLU A 65 16.94 29.69 3.28
C GLU A 65 16.90 28.70 4.47
N PRO A 66 18.05 28.30 5.05
CA PRO A 66 18.08 27.41 6.21
C PRO A 66 17.41 28.05 7.44
N PRO A 67 16.71 27.26 8.29
CA PRO A 67 16.14 27.76 9.53
C PRO A 67 17.21 28.43 10.45
N PRO A 68 16.82 29.42 11.29
CA PRO A 68 17.76 30.17 12.13
C PRO A 68 18.64 29.29 13.04
N LEU A 69 18.06 28.23 13.60
CA LEU A 69 18.77 27.25 14.46
C LEU A 69 19.94 26.56 13.74
N ILE A 70 19.82 26.35 12.43
CA ILE A 70 20.87 25.76 11.59
C ILE A 70 21.89 26.83 11.20
N ARG A 71 21.43 28.06 10.91
CA ARG A 71 22.28 29.19 10.54
C ARG A 71 23.23 29.63 11.66
N GLU A 72 22.77 29.58 12.91
CA GLU A 72 23.55 29.99 14.08
C GLU A 72 24.55 28.93 14.54
N ASN A 73 24.43 27.69 14.05
CA ASN A 73 25.33 26.61 14.39
C ASN A 73 26.45 26.49 13.35
N SER A 74 27.68 26.80 13.78
CA SER A 74 28.88 26.78 12.94
C SER A 74 29.19 25.43 12.31
N GLY A 75 28.67 24.32 12.86
CA GLY A 75 28.79 22.98 12.27
C GLY A 75 28.03 22.80 10.95
N PHE A 76 27.12 23.72 10.61
CA PHE A 76 26.34 23.70 9.37
C PHE A 76 26.72 24.79 8.37
N SER A 77 27.93 25.36 8.48
CA SER A 77 28.41 26.38 7.53
C SER A 77 28.42 25.91 6.08
N PHE A 78 28.52 24.60 5.83
CA PHE A 78 28.46 24.00 4.48
C PHE A 78 27.10 24.14 3.78
N LEU A 79 26.03 24.46 4.53
CA LEU A 79 24.70 24.75 3.97
C LEU A 79 24.53 26.22 3.59
N GLN A 80 25.43 27.09 4.05
CA GLN A 80 25.43 28.49 3.66
C GLN A 80 26.11 28.55 2.29
N ARG A 81 25.42 29.14 1.31
CA ARG A 81 25.95 29.32 -0.05
C ARG A 81 27.26 30.11 0.03
N THR A 82 28.39 29.42 0.02
CA THR A 82 29.69 29.98 -0.32
C THR A 82 29.73 30.00 -1.84
N ASP A 83 29.87 31.21 -2.38
CA ASP A 83 30.09 31.54 -3.78
C ASP A 83 31.10 30.64 -4.50
#